data_AF-A0A969JUY5-F1
#
_entry.id   AF-A0A969JUY5-F1
#
_cell.length_a   1.000
_cell.length_b   1.000
_cell.length_c   1.000
_cell.angle_alpha   90.00
_cell.angle_beta   90.00
_cell.angle_gamma   90.00
#
_symmetry.space_group_name_H-M   'P 1'
#
loop_
_entity.id
_entity.type
_entity.pdbx_description
1 polymer ?
#
loop_
_entity_poly.entity_id
_entity_poly.type
_entity_poly.pdbx_seq_one_letter_code
_entity_poly.pdbx_strand_id
1 'polypeptide(L)'
;MQTSFEIDEPFFAKGDEYTVAPADKVRPVPKYSRRAKLAELATDGSNRQFNKNIANRLWAHLMGRGLVEPVDLHHDDNPPSHPELLELLADQFAAMKFDTKAFLREIAGGH
;
A
#
# COMPACT_ATOMS: atom_id res chain seq x y z
N MET A 1 7.28 -0.73 -20.04
CA MET A 1 7.82 -2.11 -20.05
C MET A 1 7.31 -2.76 -18.78
N GLN A 2 6.25 -3.55 -18.86
CA GLN A 2 5.66 -4.22 -17.68
C GLN A 2 6.62 -5.35 -17.29
N THR A 3 7.38 -5.20 -16.21
CA THR A 3 8.11 -6.32 -15.63
C THR A 3 7.10 -7.32 -15.10
N SER A 4 7.09 -8.51 -15.69
CA SER A 4 6.38 -9.66 -15.14
C SER A 4 6.99 -9.97 -13.77
N PHE A 5 6.33 -9.56 -12.70
CA PHE A 5 6.68 -9.97 -11.35
C PHE A 5 6.10 -11.37 -11.13
N GLU A 6 6.92 -12.40 -11.29
CA GLU A 6 6.57 -13.72 -10.76
C GLU A 6 6.72 -13.68 -9.24
N ILE A 7 5.61 -13.89 -8.54
CA ILE A 7 5.61 -14.08 -7.09
C ILE A 7 5.82 -15.58 -6.86
N ASP A 8 6.95 -15.95 -6.26
CA ASP A 8 7.22 -17.33 -5.86
C ASP A 8 6.23 -17.72 -4.76
N GLU A 9 5.28 -18.59 -5.11
CA GLU A 9 4.29 -19.11 -4.17
C GLU A 9 4.70 -20.51 -3.72
N PRO A 10 4.86 -20.73 -2.40
CA PRO A 10 5.22 -22.05 -1.90
C PRO A 10 4.11 -23.06 -2.20
N PHE A 11 4.51 -24.22 -2.72
CA PHE A 11 3.62 -25.36 -2.86
C PHE A 11 3.37 -26.01 -1.49
N PHE A 12 2.11 -26.27 -1.18
CA PHE A 12 1.70 -27.07 -0.03
C PHE A 12 0.93 -28.29 -0.51
N ALA A 13 1.24 -29.46 0.07
CA ALA A 13 0.42 -30.64 -0.13
C ALA A 13 -0.97 -30.43 0.48
N LYS A 14 -1.98 -31.11 -0.06
CA LYS A 14 -3.36 -31.05 0.43
C LYS A 14 -3.43 -31.44 1.91
N GLY A 15 -3.96 -30.55 2.75
CA GLY A 15 -4.05 -30.72 4.21
C GLY A 15 -2.87 -30.12 4.99
N ASP A 16 -1.82 -29.63 4.31
CA ASP A 16 -0.65 -29.00 4.93
C ASP A 16 -0.63 -27.46 4.75
N GLU A 17 -1.68 -26.87 4.20
CA GLU A 17 -1.74 -25.44 3.85
C GLU A 17 -1.90 -24.53 5.09
N TYR A 18 -2.23 -25.09 6.25
CA TYR A 18 -2.64 -24.36 7.44
C TYR A 18 -1.79 -24.69 8.66
N THR A 19 -1.37 -23.66 9.38
CA THR A 19 -0.84 -23.80 10.75
C THR A 19 -1.97 -24.08 11.74
N VAL A 20 -3.15 -23.48 11.49
CA VAL A 20 -4.39 -23.77 12.20
C VAL A 20 -5.44 -24.17 11.18
N ALA A 21 -5.77 -25.46 11.16
CA ALA A 21 -6.72 -26.02 10.21
C ALA A 21 -8.14 -25.42 10.40
N PRO A 22 -8.93 -25.27 9.32
CA PRO A 22 -10.32 -24.86 9.41
C PRO A 22 -11.15 -25.87 10.25
N ALA A 23 -11.87 -25.37 11.26
CA ALA A 23 -12.81 -26.14 12.08
C ALA A 23 -13.99 -25.25 12.51
N ASP A 24 -15.05 -25.84 13.07
CA ASP A 24 -16.22 -25.06 13.51
C ASP A 24 -15.82 -23.98 14.52
N LYS A 25 -16.20 -22.73 14.24
CA LYS A 25 -15.87 -21.52 15.02
C LYS A 25 -14.36 -21.26 15.21
N VAL A 26 -13.49 -21.90 14.43
CA VAL A 26 -12.05 -21.65 14.45
C VAL A 26 -11.65 -20.84 13.22
N ARG A 27 -10.98 -19.71 13.44
CA ARG A 27 -10.40 -18.93 12.34
C ARG A 27 -9.15 -19.65 11.82
N PRO A 28 -9.11 -20.09 10.55
CA PRO A 28 -7.94 -20.77 10.03
C PRO A 28 -6.78 -19.79 9.86
N VAL A 29 -5.56 -20.30 10.06
CA VAL A 29 -4.33 -19.56 9.85
C VAL A 29 -3.54 -20.31 8.78
N PRO A 30 -3.47 -19.78 7.54
CA PRO A 30 -2.69 -20.41 6.48
C PRO A 30 -1.20 -20.25 6.77
N LYS A 31 -0.38 -21.24 6.38
CA LYS A 31 1.09 -21.16 6.46
C LYS A 31 1.65 -20.05 5.58
N TYR A 32 0.99 -19.77 4.46
CA TYR A 32 1.31 -18.69 3.54
C TYR A 32 0.10 -17.79 3.32
N SER A 33 0.28 -16.48 3.43
CA SER A 33 -0.78 -15.51 3.19
C SER A 33 -0.42 -14.62 2.00
N ARG A 34 -1.08 -14.87 0.86
CA ARG A 34 -0.99 -13.98 -0.33
C ARG A 34 -1.29 -12.52 0.01
N ARG A 35 -2.24 -12.28 0.92
CA ARG A 35 -2.55 -10.93 1.41
C ARG A 35 -1.38 -10.31 2.17
N ALA A 36 -0.70 -11.08 3.03
CA ALA A 36 0.49 -10.59 3.73
C ALA A 36 1.63 -10.32 2.75
N LYS A 37 1.85 -11.20 1.77
CA LYS A 37 2.86 -10.99 0.72
C LYS A 37 2.55 -9.75 -0.13
N LEU A 38 1.28 -9.55 -0.50
CA LEU A 38 0.86 -8.34 -1.21
C LEU A 38 1.10 -7.08 -0.38
N ALA A 39 0.80 -7.11 0.93
CA ALA A 39 1.06 -5.98 1.81
C ALA A 39 2.55 -5.65 1.87
N GLU A 40 3.40 -6.66 2.06
CA GLU A 40 4.86 -6.52 2.01
C GLU A 40 5.34 -5.87 0.71
N LEU A 41 4.90 -6.40 -0.45
CA LEU A 41 5.28 -5.88 -1.77
C LEU A 41 4.74 -4.47 -2.05
N ALA A 42 3.56 -4.13 -1.51
CA ALA A 42 3.02 -2.79 -1.65
C ALA A 42 3.80 -1.78 -0.81
N THR A 43 4.27 -2.19 0.38
CA THR A 43 4.94 -1.31 1.35
C THR A 43 6.46 -1.52 1.41
N ASP A 44 7.09 -2.04 0.35
CA ASP A 44 8.55 -2.20 0.27
C ASP A 44 9.27 -0.91 -0.13
N GLY A 45 8.52 0.13 -0.52
CA GLY A 45 9.03 1.42 -0.99
C GLY A 45 9.38 1.46 -2.47
N SER A 46 9.49 0.31 -3.15
CA SER A 46 9.82 0.20 -4.57
C SER A 46 8.61 0.47 -5.48
N ASN A 47 7.40 0.19 -5.00
CA ASN A 47 6.18 0.44 -5.73
C ASN A 47 5.78 1.93 -5.72
N ARG A 48 6.38 2.71 -6.63
CA ARG A 48 6.15 4.15 -6.71
C ARG A 48 4.68 4.53 -6.90
N GLN A 49 3.91 3.73 -7.64
CA GLN A 49 2.50 4.01 -7.87
C GLN A 49 1.66 3.81 -6.61
N PHE A 50 1.98 2.78 -5.81
CA PHE A 50 1.37 2.60 -4.50
C PHE A 50 1.70 3.78 -3.58
N ASN A 51 2.99 4.16 -3.47
CA ASN A 51 3.43 5.26 -2.61
C ASN A 51 2.66 6.56 -2.90
N LYS A 52 2.56 6.93 -4.18
CA LYS A 52 1.78 8.10 -4.62
C LYS A 52 0.30 7.96 -4.29
N ASN A 53 -0.30 6.82 -4.60
CA ASN A 53 -1.74 6.63 -4.42
C ASN A 53 -2.13 6.74 -2.94
N ILE A 54 -1.40 6.08 -2.05
CA ILE A 54 -1.70 6.12 -0.61
C ILE A 54 -1.40 7.49 0.00
N ALA A 55 -0.31 8.16 -0.40
CA ALA A 55 0.00 9.52 0.04
C ALA A 55 -1.10 10.50 -0.38
N ASN A 56 -1.59 10.40 -1.63
CA ASN A 56 -2.69 11.21 -2.14
C ASN A 56 -4.00 10.99 -1.34
N ARG A 57 -4.31 9.74 -0.98
CA ARG A 57 -5.50 9.42 -0.17
C ARG A 57 -5.40 10.00 1.24
N LEU A 58 -4.24 9.87 1.89
CA LEU A 58 -4.02 10.44 3.23
C LEU A 58 -4.07 11.97 3.21
N TRP A 59 -3.50 12.58 2.18
CA TRP A 59 -3.62 14.01 1.93
C TRP A 59 -5.08 14.44 1.77
N ALA A 60 -5.86 13.74 0.92
CA ALA A 60 -7.27 14.03 0.71
C ALA A 60 -8.09 13.90 2.00
N HIS A 61 -7.77 12.93 2.86
CA HIS A 61 -8.43 12.79 4.17
C HIS A 61 -8.19 13.99 5.09
N LEU A 62 -7.02 14.63 5.01
CA LEU A 62 -6.68 15.78 5.85
C LEU A 62 -7.13 17.12 5.24
N MET A 63 -6.98 17.28 3.93
CA MET A 63 -7.21 18.54 3.20
C MET A 63 -8.59 18.63 2.53
N GLY A 64 -9.36 17.53 2.52
CA GLY A 64 -10.68 17.45 1.89
C GLY A 64 -10.68 17.25 0.37
N ARG A 65 -9.51 17.26 -0.28
CA ARG A 65 -9.36 17.02 -1.72
C ARG A 65 -7.99 16.44 -2.04
N GLY A 66 -7.93 15.46 -2.93
CA GLY A 66 -6.67 14.88 -3.41
C GLY A 66 -5.89 15.82 -4.32
N LEU A 67 -4.57 15.61 -4.39
CA LEU A 67 -3.74 16.19 -5.44
C LEU A 67 -4.12 15.61 -6.80
N VAL A 68 -4.42 14.30 -6.84
CA VAL A 68 -5.17 13.64 -7.91
C VAL A 68 -6.60 13.47 -7.44
N GLU A 69 -7.56 13.96 -8.23
CA GLU A 69 -8.98 13.93 -7.90
C GLU A 69 -9.78 13.49 -9.13
N PRO A 70 -10.70 12.51 -9.02
CA PRO A 70 -11.01 11.65 -7.87
C PRO A 70 -9.81 10.79 -7.40
N VAL A 71 -9.75 10.48 -6.10
CA VAL A 71 -8.59 9.77 -5.47
C VAL A 71 -8.37 8.34 -5.99
N ASP A 72 -9.38 7.75 -6.61
CA ASP A 72 -9.37 6.41 -7.22
C ASP A 72 -9.00 6.43 -8.71
N LEU A 73 -9.04 7.59 -9.37
CA LEU A 73 -8.69 7.75 -10.79
C LEU A 73 -7.25 8.22 -10.98
N HIS A 74 -6.29 7.45 -10.47
CA HIS A 74 -4.86 7.74 -10.67
C HIS A 74 -4.33 7.06 -11.94
N HIS A 75 -4.25 7.82 -13.03
CA HIS A 75 -3.74 7.39 -14.33
C HIS A 75 -3.14 8.58 -15.09
N ASP A 76 -2.43 8.32 -16.18
CA ASP A 76 -1.67 9.35 -16.90
C ASP A 76 -2.57 10.48 -17.45
N ASP A 77 -3.80 10.18 -17.87
CA ASP A 77 -4.78 11.20 -18.33
C ASP A 77 -5.44 12.02 -17.19
N ASN A 78 -5.11 11.74 -15.92
CA ASN A 78 -5.56 12.52 -14.76
C ASN A 78 -4.36 12.93 -13.90
N PRO A 79 -3.56 13.90 -14.38
CA PRO A 79 -2.33 14.28 -13.70
C PRO A 79 -2.64 14.95 -12.35
N PRO A 80 -1.72 14.84 -11.36
CA PRO A 80 -1.85 15.57 -10.11
C PRO A 80 -1.85 17.08 -10.35
N SER A 81 -2.66 17.81 -9.59
CA SER A 81 -2.65 19.29 -9.56
C SER A 81 -1.29 19.86 -9.17
N HIS A 82 -0.53 19.16 -8.33
CA HIS A 82 0.83 19.51 -7.90
C HIS A 82 1.73 18.27 -7.97
N PRO A 83 2.31 17.94 -9.14
CA PRO A 83 3.07 16.71 -9.32
C PRO A 83 4.29 16.61 -8.40
N GLU A 84 5.05 17.71 -8.26
CA GLU A 84 6.26 17.75 -7.41
C GLU A 84 5.94 17.51 -5.94
N LEU A 85 4.82 18.06 -5.45
CA LEU A 85 4.36 17.82 -4.09
C LEU A 85 3.96 16.35 -3.90
N LEU A 86 3.26 15.75 -4.86
CA LEU A 86 2.87 14.34 -4.78
C LEU A 86 4.10 13.42 -4.74
N GLU A 87 5.14 13.73 -5.52
CA GLU A 87 6.41 12.99 -5.47
C GLU A 87 7.06 13.10 -4.09
N LEU A 88 7.18 14.33 -3.55
CA LEU A 88 7.76 14.56 -2.23
C LEU A 88 7.01 13.80 -1.12
N LEU A 89 5.68 13.84 -1.15
CA LEU A 89 4.84 13.11 -0.19
C LEU A 89 5.02 11.60 -0.31
N ALA A 90 5.10 11.08 -1.54
CA ALA A 90 5.35 9.66 -1.78
C ALA A 90 6.73 9.21 -1.27
N ASP A 91 7.77 10.02 -1.50
CA ASP A 91 9.13 9.78 -1.00
C ASP A 91 9.18 9.79 0.53
N GLN A 92 8.60 10.81 1.17
CA GLN A 92 8.56 10.88 2.63
C GLN A 92 7.79 9.72 3.24
N PHE A 93 6.65 9.33 2.66
CA PHE A 93 5.86 8.23 3.22
C PHE A 93 6.59 6.89 3.15
N ALA A 94 7.28 6.63 2.04
CA ALA A 94 8.15 5.46 1.91
C ALA A 94 9.34 5.50 2.88
N ALA A 95 9.99 6.67 3.06
CA ALA A 95 11.07 6.85 4.02
C ALA A 95 10.63 6.62 5.48
N MET A 96 9.38 6.97 5.80
CA MET A 96 8.73 6.71 7.09
C MET A 96 8.24 5.25 7.24
N LYS A 97 8.55 4.37 6.29
CA LYS A 97 8.10 2.96 6.28
C LYS A 97 6.58 2.82 6.38
N PHE A 98 5.85 3.71 5.71
CA PHE A 98 4.39 3.71 5.65
C PHE A 98 3.71 3.86 7.03
N ASP A 99 4.36 4.53 7.99
CA ASP A 99 3.73 4.90 9.26
C ASP A 99 2.73 6.05 9.04
N THR A 100 1.45 5.68 8.90
CA THR A 100 0.34 6.63 8.70
C THR A 100 0.25 7.69 9.80
N LYS A 101 0.57 7.33 11.05
CA LYS A 101 0.46 8.27 12.19
C LYS A 101 1.58 9.30 12.16
N ALA A 102 2.79 8.89 11.83
CA ALA A 102 3.92 9.80 11.65
C ALA A 102 3.69 10.74 10.46
N PHE A 103 3.24 10.19 9.33
CA PHE A 103 2.99 10.95 8.11
C PHE A 103 1.89 12.02 8.28
N LEU A 104 0.75 11.64 8.86
CA LEU A 104 -0.33 12.61 9.12
C LEU A 104 0.09 13.71 10.10
N ARG A 105 0.95 13.38 11.08
CA ARG A 105 1.50 14.38 12.02
C ARG A 105 2.40 15.38 11.30
N GLU A 106 3.28 14.90 10.43
CA GLU A 106 4.17 15.73 9.63
C GLU A 106 3.36 16.71 8.76
N ILE A 107 2.33 16.23 8.06
CA ILE A 107 1.49 17.10 7.21
C ILE A 107 0.73 18.14 8.06
N ALA A 108 0.28 17.77 9.26
CA ALA A 108 -0.43 18.68 10.16
C ALA A 108 0.49 19.74 10.81
N GLY A 109 1.80 19.73 10.54
CA GLY A 109 2.77 20.67 11.12
C GLY A 109 3.08 20.42 12.61
N GLY A 110 2.81 19.20 13.09
CA GLY A 110 3.04 18.84 14.49
C GLY A 110 4.50 18.47 14.76
N HIS A 111 5.36 19.47 14.99
CA HIS A 111 6.66 19.28 15.64
C HIS A 111 6.48 18.95 17.13
#